data_AF-A0A7C1GZ94-F1
#
_entry.id   AF-A0A7C1GZ94-F1
#
_cell.length_a   1.000
_cell.length_b   1.000
_cell.length_c   1.000
_cell.angle_alpha   90.00
_cell.angle_beta   90.00
_cell.angle_gamma   90.00
#
_symmetry.space_group_name_H-M   'P 1'
#
loop_
_entity.id
_entity.type
_entity.pdbx_description
1 polymer ?
#
loop_
_entity_poly.entity_id
_entity_poly.type
_entity_poly.pdbx_seq_one_letter_code
_entity_poly.pdbx_strand_id
1 'polypeptide(L)' 'MDKLMSDRIMIIAGEASGDLHGSGLVRALKAAKPRLTIFGIGGDKMHAQGMELLYHINDMSVLGFWDVIKQFRF' A
#
# COMPACT_ATOMS: atom_id res chain seq x y z
N MET A 1 -2.13 -6.59 30.41
CA MET A 1 -2.15 -5.28 29.72
C MET A 1 -1.88 -5.55 28.23
N ASP A 2 -2.72 -6.40 27.61
CA ASP A 2 -2.33 -7.25 26.45
C ASP A 2 -3.32 -7.16 25.27
N LYS A 3 -3.89 -5.98 24.99
CA LYS A 3 -5.03 -5.89 24.04
C LYS A 3 -4.80 -5.00 22.82
N LEU A 4 -3.55 -4.84 22.38
CA LEU A 4 -3.21 -4.05 21.18
C LEU A 4 -2.11 -4.64 20.28
N MET A 5 -1.74 -5.91 20.44
CA MET A 5 -0.78 -6.56 19.53
C MET A 5 -1.47 -7.09 18.26
N SER A 6 -2.03 -6.17 17.49
CA SER A 6 -2.24 -6.42 16.07
C SER A 6 -0.89 -6.16 15.41
N ASP A 7 -0.05 -7.20 15.20
CA ASP A 7 1.21 -7.14 14.44
C ASP A 7 0.94 -6.91 12.93
N ARG A 8 0.07 -5.96 12.63
CA ARG A 8 -0.46 -5.67 11.30
C ARG A 8 -0.45 -4.16 11.10
N ILE A 9 0.25 -3.69 10.07
CA ILE A 9 0.28 -2.29 9.66
C ILE A 9 -0.28 -2.20 8.25
N MET A 10 -1.23 -1.28 8.06
CA MET A 10 -1.71 -0.91 6.73
C MET A 10 -0.92 0.30 6.23
N ILE A 11 -0.40 0.25 5.00
CA ILE A 11 0.28 1.37 4.32
C ILE A 11 -0.43 1.65 2.99
N ILE A 12 -0.63 2.93 2.67
CA ILE A 12 -1.25 3.38 1.43
C ILE A 12 -0.30 4.35 0.74
N ALA A 13 0.23 3.96 -0.42
CA ALA A 13 0.89 4.85 -1.37
C ALA A 13 -0.07 5.15 -2.53
N GLY A 14 -0.19 6.42 -2.92
CA GLY A 14 -1.09 6.86 -4.00
C GLY A 14 -0.41 7.00 -5.37
N GLU A 15 0.92 6.94 -5.42
CA GLU A 15 1.71 7.20 -6.63
C GLU A 15 3.06 6.48 -6.59
N ALA A 16 3.76 6.43 -7.73
CA ALA A 16 5.04 5.74 -7.86
C ALA A 16 6.14 6.30 -6.95
N SER A 17 6.13 7.61 -6.68
CA SER A 17 7.05 8.24 -5.72
C SER A 17 6.80 7.73 -4.30
N GLY A 18 5.53 7.51 -3.93
CA GLY A 18 5.11 6.89 -2.67
C GLY A 18 5.53 5.43 -2.55
N ASP A 19 5.45 4.65 -3.64
CA ASP A 19 5.94 3.26 -3.68
C ASP A 19 7.46 3.18 -3.43
N LEU A 20 8.24 4.10 -4.03
CA LEU A 20 9.68 4.18 -3.82
C LEU A 20 10.03 4.43 -2.35
N HIS A 21 9.48 5.49 -1.74
CA HIS A 21 9.75 5.80 -0.33
C HIS A 21 9.17 4.74 0.62
N GLY A 22 7.96 4.28 0.32
CA GLY A 22 7.26 3.23 1.07
C GLY A 22 8.05 1.93 1.10
N SER A 23 8.72 1.56 0.01
CA SER A 23 9.56 0.36 -0.01
C SER A 23 10.71 0.41 1.01
N GLY A 24 11.34 1.58 1.21
CA GLY A 24 12.34 1.78 2.23
C GLY A 24 11.79 1.60 3.65
N LEU A 25 10.57 2.11 3.89
CA LEU A 25 9.86 1.94 5.16
C LEU A 25 9.51 0.47 5.42
N VAL A 26 8.92 -0.23 4.45
CA VAL A 26 8.57 -1.66 4.54
C VAL A 26 9.82 -2.48 4.88
N ARG A 27 10.93 -2.23 4.18
CA ARG A 27 12.22 -2.90 4.42
C ARG A 27 12.69 -2.70 5.86
N ALA A 28 12.72 -1.45 6.33
CA ALA A 28 13.18 -1.13 7.68
C ALA A 28 12.29 -1.75 8.77
N LEU A 29 10.96 -1.73 8.56
CA LEU A 29 9.99 -2.31 9.47
C LEU A 29 10.11 -3.83 9.54
N LYS A 30 10.26 -4.52 8.40
CA LYS A 30 10.48 -5.97 8.34
C LYS A 30 11.81 -6.37 9.00
N ALA A 31 12.86 -5.56 8.82
CA ALA A 31 14.14 -5.80 9.49
C ALA A 31 14.02 -5.66 11.02
N ALA A 32 13.29 -4.64 11.50
CA ALA A 32 13.09 -4.42 12.93
C ALA A 32 12.14 -5.44 13.58
N LYS A 33 11.10 -5.88 12.84
CA LYS A 33 10.10 -6.84 13.30
C LYS A 33 9.75 -7.83 12.17
N PRO A 34 10.47 -8.95 12.05
CA PRO A 34 10.24 -9.92 10.97
C PRO A 34 8.83 -10.53 10.91
N ARG A 35 8.16 -10.62 12.06
CA ARG A 35 6.78 -11.12 12.18
C ARG A 35 5.70 -10.10 11.85
N LEU A 36 6.08 -8.84 11.61
CA LEU A 36 5.14 -7.78 11.27
C LEU A 36 4.50 -8.05 9.91
N THR A 37 3.18 -8.12 9.88
CA THR A 37 2.41 -8.17 8.64
C THR A 37 2.21 -6.75 8.14
N ILE A 38 2.59 -6.50 6.89
CA ILE A 38 2.42 -5.19 6.26
C ILE A 38 1.57 -5.41 5.02
N PHE A 39 0.51 -4.63 4.86
CA PHE A 39 -0.43 -4.78 3.76
C PHE A 39 -1.00 -3.42 3.32
N GLY A 40 -1.63 -3.32 2.15
CA GLY A 40 -2.36 -2.12 1.74
C GLY A 40 -2.19 -1.78 0.26
N ILE A 41 -2.04 -0.49 -0.05
CA ILE A 41 -1.95 -0.02 -1.44
C ILE A 41 -0.51 0.42 -1.71
N GLY A 42 0.07 -0.08 -2.79
CA GLY A 42 1.46 0.19 -3.16
C GLY A 42 1.76 -0.25 -4.58
N GLY A 43 3.01 -0.11 -4.97
CA GLY A 43 3.50 -0.60 -6.25
C GLY A 43 4.42 -1.81 -6.08
N ASP A 44 5.09 -2.16 -7.18
CA ASP A 44 6.02 -3.28 -7.25
C ASP A 44 7.15 -3.21 -6.22
N LYS A 45 7.62 -2.00 -5.84
CA LYS A 45 8.76 -1.85 -4.92
C LYS A 45 8.35 -2.22 -3.50
N MET A 46 7.19 -1.76 -3.02
CA MET A 46 6.67 -2.14 -1.71
C MET A 46 6.36 -3.64 -1.65
N HIS A 47 5.77 -4.19 -2.71
CA HIS A 47 5.51 -5.63 -2.83
C HIS A 47 6.81 -6.46 -2.74
N ALA A 48 7.86 -6.05 -3.46
CA ALA A 48 9.16 -6.71 -3.43
C ALA A 48 9.83 -6.70 -2.03
N GLN A 49 9.46 -5.78 -1.14
CA GLN A 49 9.94 -5.75 0.25
C GLN A 49 9.08 -6.58 1.23
N GLY A 50 8.10 -7.33 0.71
CA GLY A 50 7.26 -8.23 1.50
C GLY A 50 6.02 -7.55 2.10
N MET A 51 5.54 -6.47 1.48
CA MET A 51 4.19 -5.95 1.71
C MET A 51 3.18 -6.73 0.86
N GLU A 52 2.06 -7.11 1.45
CA GLU A 52 0.91 -7.67 0.74
C GLU A 52 0.11 -6.55 0.06
N LEU A 53 -0.05 -6.61 -1.26
CA LEU A 53 -0.85 -5.63 -1.99
C LEU A 53 -2.33 -6.01 -1.97
N LEU A 54 -3.17 -5.14 -1.40
CA LEU A 54 -4.62 -5.19 -1.56
C LEU A 54 -5.05 -4.59 -2.91
N TYR A 55 -4.37 -3.52 -3.34
CA TYR A 55 -4.56 -2.87 -4.65
C TYR A 55 -3.22 -2.35 -5.16
N HIS A 56 -3.02 -2.37 -6.48
CA HIS A 56 -1.86 -1.75 -7.10
C HIS A 56 -2.13 -0.26 -7.37
N ILE A 57 -1.10 0.59 -7.23
CA ILE A 57 -1.24 2.05 -7.51
C ILE A 57 -1.75 2.34 -8.94
N ASN A 58 -1.46 1.46 -9.90
CA ASN A 58 -1.92 1.60 -11.28
C ASN A 58 -3.43 1.38 -11.42
N ASP A 59 -4.03 0.56 -10.55
CA ASP A 59 -5.47 0.26 -10.59
C ASP A 59 -6.28 1.44 -10.05
N MET A 60 -5.70 2.24 -9.14
CA MET A 60 -6.36 3.42 -8.59
C MET A 60 -6.59 4.51 -9.63
N SER A 61 -5.63 4.72 -10.54
CA SER A 61 -5.75 5.70 -11.62
C SER A 61 -6.88 5.35 -12.60
N VAL A 62 -7.10 4.05 -12.85
CA VAL A 62 -8.18 3.56 -13.73
C VAL A 62 -9.55 3.80 -13.09
N LEU A 63 -9.69 3.53 -11.79
CA LEU A 63 -10.94 3.78 -11.06
C LEU A 63 -11.31 5.28 -11.06
N GLY A 64 -10.35 6.15 -10.75
CA GLY A 64 -10.58 7.61 -10.74
C GLY A 64 -11.02 8.15 -12.10
N PHE A 65 -10.41 7.71 -13.20
CA PHE A 65 -10.81 8.11 -14.55
C PHE A 65 -12.23 7.64 -14.90
N TRP A 66 -12.57 6.39 -14.57
CA TRP A 66 -13.89 5.83 -14.88
C TRP A 66 -15.01 6.53 -14.10
N ASP A 67 -14.76 6.87 -12.84
CA ASP A 67 -15.75 7.57 -12.02
C ASP A 67 -15.95 9.02 -12.46
N VAL A 68 -14.89 9.70 -12.93
CA VAL A 68 -15.01 11.01 -13.57
C VAL A 68 -15.88 10.93 -14.83
N ILE A 69 -15.66 9.96 -15.72
CA ILE A 69 -16.49 9.79 -16.94
C ILE A 69 -17.96 9.57 -16.61
N LYS A 70 -18.29 8.76 -15.58
CA LYS A 70 -19.68 8.54 -15.16
C LYS A 70 -20.37 9.84 -14.73
N GLN A 71 -19.65 10.75 -14.08
CA GLN A 71 -20.20 12.04 -13.66
C GLN A 71 -20.49 12.99 -14.85
N PHE A 72 -19.83 12.80 -16.00
CA PHE A 72 -20.07 13.60 -17.21
C PHE A 72 -21.19 13.07 -18.12
N ARG A 73 -21.77 11.90 -17.81
CA ARG A 73 -22.96 11.40 -18.52
C ARG A 73 -24.20 12.09 -17.95
N PHE A 74 -24.60 13.20 -18.57
CA PHE A 74 -25.98 13.69 -18.57
C PHE A 74 -26.92 12.63 -19.16
#